data_AF-A0A7Y4MHI5-F1
#
_entry.id   AF-A0A7Y4MHI5-F1
#
_cell.length_a   1.000
_cell.length_b   1.000
_cell.length_c   1.000
_cell.angle_alpha   90.00
_cell.angle_beta   90.00
_cell.angle_gamma   90.00
#
_symmetry.space_group_name_H-M   'P 1'
#
loop_
_entity.id
_entity.type
_entity.pdbx_description
1 polymer ?
#
loop_
_entity_poly.entity_id
_entity_poly.type
_entity_poly.pdbx_seq_one_letter_code
_entity_poly.pdbx_strand_id
1 'polypeptide(L)'
;MKTPDLTDPRIRRRWIAVLAAVAAVLVLAGVGVYGLITGPPTPAGTDSGSTGPGPAATTPTVPAPTATPRLPVVAGSDDPETFARNVATALFAWDTASGFMPQDYTSVLLADGDPTGAEQAGLASDIATYLPTREAWAKLRQYATTQHLTIDAQFVPKAWDTAVAQAQPGQLPAGMTAYTIEGTRHRTGLWNNEPVASEHPVTFTMFIVCGPTYDTCHLLRLSQLDNPLR
;
A
#
# COMPACT_ATOMS: atom_id res chain seq x y z
N MET A 1 -32.91 -37.56 -21.22
CA MET A 1 -31.95 -36.49 -20.86
C MET A 1 -31.53 -35.78 -22.13
N LYS A 2 -31.89 -34.50 -22.29
CA LYS A 2 -31.57 -33.70 -23.47
C LYS A 2 -30.59 -32.63 -23.01
N THR A 3 -29.33 -32.76 -23.39
CA THR A 3 -28.31 -31.73 -23.20
C THR A 3 -28.70 -30.50 -24.02
N PRO A 4 -28.84 -29.32 -23.42
CA PRO A 4 -29.14 -28.11 -24.18
C PRO A 4 -27.92 -27.73 -25.02
N ASP A 5 -28.16 -27.50 -26.31
CA ASP A 5 -27.17 -27.02 -27.28
C ASP A 5 -26.83 -25.55 -26.97
N LEU A 6 -25.55 -25.28 -26.70
CA LEU A 6 -25.05 -24.00 -26.17
C LEU A 6 -24.65 -22.99 -27.27
N THR A 7 -25.04 -23.25 -28.53
CA THR A 7 -24.60 -22.45 -29.68
C THR A 7 -25.52 -21.23 -29.99
N ASP A 8 -26.64 -21.06 -29.26
CA ASP A 8 -27.57 -19.93 -29.48
C ASP A 8 -27.22 -18.70 -28.59
N PRO A 9 -26.85 -17.53 -29.17
CA PRO A 9 -26.47 -16.34 -28.41
C PRO A 9 -27.59 -15.78 -27.51
N ARG A 10 -28.86 -16.07 -27.82
CA ARG A 10 -30.00 -15.68 -26.97
C ARG A 10 -30.12 -16.52 -25.71
N ILE A 11 -29.73 -17.80 -25.79
CA ILE A 11 -29.71 -18.73 -24.65
C ILE A 11 -28.54 -18.38 -23.73
N ARG A 12 -27.36 -18.07 -24.28
CA ARG A 12 -26.18 -17.64 -23.51
C ARG A 12 -26.43 -16.37 -22.69
N ARG A 13 -27.11 -15.36 -23.24
CA ARG A 13 -27.44 -14.11 -22.51
C ARG A 13 -28.41 -14.35 -21.36
N ARG A 14 -29.39 -15.25 -21.53
CA ARG A 14 -30.32 -15.64 -20.47
C ARG A 14 -29.62 -16.41 -19.35
N TRP A 15 -28.71 -17.33 -19.68
CA TRP A 15 -27.94 -18.05 -18.67
C TRP A 15 -26.99 -17.16 -17.87
N ILE A 16 -26.34 -16.19 -18.52
CA ILE A 16 -25.50 -15.20 -17.82
C ILE A 16 -26.34 -14.36 -16.85
N ALA A 17 -27.56 -13.95 -17.25
CA ALA A 17 -28.46 -13.21 -16.36
C ALA A 17 -28.93 -14.05 -15.17
N VAL A 18 -29.21 -15.34 -15.38
CA VAL A 18 -29.58 -16.28 -14.31
C VAL A 18 -28.41 -16.49 -13.34
N LEU A 19 -27.19 -16.69 -13.85
CA LEU A 19 -25.99 -16.83 -13.01
C LEU A 19 -25.71 -15.57 -12.19
N ALA A 20 -25.85 -14.39 -12.79
CA ALA A 20 -25.68 -13.12 -12.08
C ALA A 20 -26.73 -12.92 -10.98
N ALA A 21 -27.99 -13.28 -11.24
CA ALA A 21 -29.06 -13.21 -10.25
C ALA A 21 -28.82 -14.18 -9.07
N VAL A 22 -28.40 -15.41 -9.35
CA VAL A 22 -28.07 -16.40 -8.32
C VAL A 22 -26.87 -15.94 -7.48
N ALA A 23 -25.83 -15.40 -8.11
CA ALA A 23 -24.68 -14.84 -7.39
C ALA A 23 -25.09 -13.67 -6.49
N ALA A 24 -25.95 -12.76 -6.96
CA ALA A 24 -26.45 -11.64 -6.16
C ALA A 24 -27.25 -12.11 -4.93
N VAL A 25 -28.11 -13.12 -5.09
CA VAL A 25 -28.87 -13.70 -3.97
C VAL A 25 -27.95 -14.36 -2.94
N LEU A 26 -26.89 -15.05 -3.37
CA LEU A 26 -25.91 -15.68 -2.47
C LEU A 26 -25.11 -14.62 -1.68
N VAL A 27 -24.73 -13.51 -2.31
CA VAL A 27 -24.05 -12.40 -1.64
C VAL A 27 -24.96 -11.76 -0.59
N LEU A 28 -26.23 -11.50 -0.94
CA LEU A 28 -27.22 -10.94 -0.01
C LEU A 28 -27.48 -11.87 1.19
N ALA A 29 -27.55 -13.18 0.97
CA ALA A 29 -27.70 -14.17 2.03
C ALA A 29 -26.46 -14.22 2.96
N GLY A 30 -25.25 -14.08 2.41
CA GLY A 30 -24.01 -14.02 3.19
C GLY A 30 -23.96 -12.81 4.12
N VAL A 31 -24.35 -11.63 3.64
CA VAL A 31 -24.42 -10.39 4.45
C VAL A 31 -25.48 -10.49 5.54
N GLY A 32 -26.64 -11.07 5.24
CA GLY A 32 -27.73 -11.26 6.21
C GLY A 32 -27.36 -12.18 7.37
N VAL A 33 -26.59 -13.24 7.13
CA VAL A 33 -26.11 -14.15 8.20
C VAL A 33 -24.99 -13.50 9.03
N TYR A 34 -24.10 -12.73 8.40
CA TYR A 34 -23.01 -12.05 9.10
C TYR A 34 -23.50 -10.91 10.03
N GLY A 35 -24.55 -10.19 9.62
CA GLY A 35 -25.19 -9.16 10.43
C GLY A 35 -26.02 -9.69 11.62
N LEU A 36 -26.42 -10.97 11.60
CA LEU A 36 -27.15 -11.58 12.73
C LEU A 36 -26.21 -12.11 13.83
N ILE A 37 -24.97 -12.46 13.48
CA ILE A 37 -23.95 -12.97 14.42
C ILE A 37 -23.24 -11.82 15.15
N THR A 38 -23.19 -10.64 14.55
CA THR A 38 -22.64 -9.42 15.14
C THR A 38 -23.79 -8.52 15.59
N GLY A 39 -24.35 -8.83 16.76
CA GLY A 39 -25.46 -8.06 17.34
C GLY A 39 -25.13 -6.57 17.56
N PRO A 40 -26.15 -5.69 17.67
CA PRO A 40 -25.95 -4.25 17.81
C PRO A 40 -25.18 -3.90 19.08
N PRO A 41 -24.29 -2.89 19.05
CA PRO A 41 -23.62 -2.42 20.26
C PRO A 41 -24.66 -1.88 21.25
N THR A 42 -24.67 -2.44 22.45
CA THR A 42 -25.49 -1.97 23.57
C THR A 42 -24.89 -0.67 24.12
N PRO A 43 -25.63 0.45 24.17
CA PRO A 43 -25.18 1.59 24.95
C PRO A 43 -25.32 1.28 26.44
N ALA A 44 -24.21 1.37 27.17
CA ALA A 44 -24.18 1.26 28.62
C ALA A 44 -25.02 2.38 29.27
N GLY A 45 -25.85 1.98 30.24
CA GLY A 45 -26.85 2.81 30.89
C GLY A 45 -26.31 4.03 31.64
N THR A 46 -27.10 5.10 31.63
CA THR A 46 -26.97 6.23 32.55
C THR A 46 -27.91 5.98 33.71
N ASP A 47 -27.38 5.55 34.86
CA ASP A 47 -28.09 5.62 36.13
C ASP A 47 -27.76 6.95 36.82
N SER A 48 -28.82 7.69 37.11
CA SER A 48 -28.81 8.97 37.80
C SER A 48 -28.65 8.77 39.31
N GLY A 49 -27.63 9.39 39.91
CA GLY A 49 -27.49 9.56 41.35
C GLY A 49 -27.11 11.00 41.68
N SER A 50 -28.07 11.75 42.24
CA SER A 50 -27.99 13.18 42.58
C SER A 50 -27.20 13.45 43.87
N THR A 51 -26.21 14.35 43.87
CA THR A 51 -26.00 15.44 44.87
C THR A 51 -24.92 16.45 44.34
N GLY A 52 -25.19 17.77 44.33
CA GLY A 52 -24.33 18.83 43.72
C GLY A 52 -23.09 19.25 44.54
N PRO A 53 -22.40 20.41 44.27
CA PRO A 53 -22.67 21.50 43.31
C PRO A 53 -21.48 21.97 42.42
N GLY A 54 -21.78 22.67 41.31
CA GLY A 54 -20.84 23.53 40.56
C GLY A 54 -21.05 23.47 39.04
N PRO A 55 -21.23 24.60 38.31
CA PRO A 55 -21.30 24.57 36.86
C PRO A 55 -19.89 24.34 36.31
N ALA A 56 -19.54 23.07 36.06
CA ALA A 56 -18.39 22.76 35.23
C ALA A 56 -18.76 23.19 33.81
N ALA A 57 -18.19 24.30 33.36
CA ALA A 57 -18.24 24.71 31.96
C ALA A 57 -17.63 23.58 31.13
N THR A 58 -18.47 22.80 30.44
CA THR A 58 -18.04 21.98 29.31
C THR A 58 -17.65 22.96 28.22
N THR A 59 -16.38 23.38 28.22
CA THR A 59 -15.76 23.90 27.01
C THR A 59 -15.98 22.88 25.91
N PRO A 60 -16.54 23.26 24.75
CA PRO A 60 -16.59 22.36 23.60
C PRO A 60 -15.17 21.88 23.35
N THR A 61 -14.97 20.57 23.26
CA THR A 61 -13.74 20.01 22.72
C THR A 61 -13.58 20.58 21.32
N VAL A 62 -12.74 21.59 21.19
CA VAL A 62 -12.29 22.10 19.90
C VAL A 62 -11.72 20.87 19.17
N PRO A 63 -12.20 20.53 17.96
CA PRO A 63 -11.58 19.47 17.19
C PRO A 63 -10.09 19.79 17.10
N ALA A 64 -9.23 18.83 17.49
CA ALA A 64 -7.79 19.01 17.34
C ALA A 64 -7.51 19.54 15.93
N PRO A 65 -6.64 20.55 15.77
CA PRO A 65 -6.34 21.09 14.46
C PRO A 65 -5.96 19.93 13.55
N THR A 66 -6.66 19.79 12.43
CA THR A 66 -6.39 18.78 11.42
C THR A 66 -4.92 18.94 11.05
N ALA A 67 -4.08 17.99 11.47
CA ALA A 67 -2.65 18.08 11.23
C ALA A 67 -2.43 18.30 9.73
N THR A 68 -1.64 19.31 9.38
CA THR A 68 -1.34 19.60 7.97
C THR A 68 -0.77 18.34 7.34
N PRO A 69 -1.31 17.86 6.20
CA PRO A 69 -0.78 16.70 5.52
C PRO A 69 0.72 16.86 5.25
N ARG A 70 1.49 15.79 5.51
CA ARG A 70 2.93 15.75 5.26
C ARG A 70 3.27 14.59 4.36
N LEU A 71 4.28 14.78 3.50
CA LEU A 71 4.86 13.68 2.74
C LEU A 71 5.54 12.69 3.70
N PRO A 72 5.58 11.39 3.35
CA PRO A 72 6.42 10.44 4.06
C PRO A 72 7.89 10.89 3.97
N VAL A 73 8.70 10.40 4.90
CA VAL A 73 10.15 10.58 4.90
C VAL A 73 10.78 9.20 5.01
N VAL A 74 11.80 8.93 4.22
CA VAL A 74 12.65 7.76 4.42
C VAL A 74 13.65 8.12 5.51
N ALA A 75 13.60 7.41 6.63
CA ALA A 75 14.67 7.54 7.62
C ALA A 75 15.93 6.85 7.08
N GLY A 76 17.01 7.62 6.90
CA GLY A 76 18.32 7.07 6.54
C GLY A 76 18.82 6.06 7.58
N SER A 77 19.63 5.11 7.13
CA SER A 77 20.22 4.05 7.96
C SER A 77 21.51 3.56 7.31
N ASP A 78 22.48 3.13 8.10
CA ASP A 78 23.70 2.43 7.65
C ASP A 78 23.51 0.90 7.60
N ASP A 79 22.51 0.38 8.30
CA ASP A 79 22.03 -0.99 8.18
C ASP A 79 21.11 -1.15 6.95
N PRO A 80 21.44 -2.03 5.99
CA PRO A 80 20.67 -2.18 4.75
C PRO A 80 19.28 -2.78 4.97
N GLU A 81 19.09 -3.63 5.99
CA GLU A 81 17.77 -4.20 6.30
C GLU A 81 16.81 -3.12 6.80
N THR A 82 17.25 -2.32 7.77
CA THR A 82 16.50 -1.18 8.29
C THR A 82 16.21 -0.16 7.19
N PHE A 83 17.19 0.16 6.35
CA PHE A 83 16.98 1.09 5.24
C PHE A 83 15.93 0.57 4.24
N ALA A 84 16.04 -0.69 3.80
CA ALA A 84 15.06 -1.31 2.90
C ALA A 84 13.63 -1.25 3.46
N ARG A 85 13.46 -1.52 4.76
CA ARG A 85 12.16 -1.40 5.44
C ARG A 85 11.61 0.02 5.41
N ASN A 86 12.46 1.02 5.66
CA ASN A 86 12.07 2.43 5.68
C ASN A 86 11.62 2.89 4.29
N VAL A 87 12.37 2.54 3.25
CA VAL A 87 12.02 2.86 1.87
C VAL A 87 10.73 2.13 1.46
N ALA A 88 10.61 0.83 1.73
CA ALA A 88 9.39 0.06 1.41
C ALA A 88 8.14 0.66 2.05
N THR A 89 8.25 1.11 3.31
CA THR A 89 7.17 1.80 4.02
C THR A 89 6.82 3.11 3.33
N ALA A 90 7.81 3.96 3.03
CA ALA A 90 7.59 5.25 2.37
C ALA A 90 7.00 5.11 0.95
N LEU A 91 7.46 4.11 0.19
CA LEU A 91 7.03 3.80 -1.17
C LEU A 91 5.53 3.54 -1.27
N PHE A 92 4.94 2.95 -0.23
CA PHE A 92 3.53 2.60 -0.19
C PHE A 92 2.66 3.57 0.63
N ALA A 93 3.26 4.50 1.38
CA ALA A 93 2.60 5.44 2.29
C ALA A 93 2.15 6.73 1.58
N TRP A 94 1.12 6.62 0.74
CA TRP A 94 0.57 7.78 0.03
C TRP A 94 -0.91 8.03 0.35
N ASP A 95 -1.29 9.30 0.22
CA ASP A 95 -2.64 9.79 0.49
C ASP A 95 -3.09 10.74 -0.64
N THR A 96 -4.17 10.38 -1.33
CA THR A 96 -4.71 11.19 -2.44
C THR A 96 -5.45 12.44 -1.99
N ALA A 97 -5.89 12.50 -0.72
CA ALA A 97 -6.57 13.63 -0.09
C ALA A 97 -5.60 14.65 0.52
N SER A 98 -4.31 14.32 0.63
CA SER A 98 -3.26 15.18 1.20
C SER A 98 -2.97 16.48 0.43
N GLY A 99 -3.46 16.59 -0.81
CA GLY A 99 -3.13 17.70 -1.72
C GLY A 99 -1.85 17.47 -2.55
N PHE A 100 -1.03 16.47 -2.20
CA PHE A 100 0.14 16.08 -2.99
C PHE A 100 -0.23 15.28 -4.25
N MET A 101 0.72 15.22 -5.17
CA MET A 101 0.66 14.50 -6.44
C MET A 101 1.67 13.35 -6.43
N PRO A 102 1.52 12.30 -7.29
CA PRO A 102 2.44 11.17 -7.33
C PRO A 102 3.92 11.58 -7.41
N GLN A 103 4.23 12.61 -8.20
CA GLN A 103 5.58 13.15 -8.37
C GLN A 103 6.23 13.64 -7.05
N ASP A 104 5.42 14.13 -6.10
CA ASP A 104 5.90 14.65 -4.82
C ASP A 104 6.30 13.48 -3.89
N TYR A 105 5.65 12.32 -4.05
CA TYR A 105 6.07 11.08 -3.38
C TYR A 105 7.31 10.48 -4.05
N THR A 106 7.43 10.59 -5.37
CA THR A 106 8.65 10.19 -6.09
C THR A 106 9.86 10.99 -5.62
N SER A 107 9.74 12.31 -5.44
CA SER A 107 10.88 13.15 -5.03
C SER A 107 11.42 12.81 -3.64
N VAL A 108 10.55 12.38 -2.71
CA VAL A 108 10.98 11.85 -1.41
C VAL A 108 11.93 10.67 -1.60
N LEU A 109 11.52 9.67 -2.38
CA LEU A 109 12.31 8.44 -2.58
C LEU A 109 13.60 8.70 -3.37
N LEU A 110 13.58 9.66 -4.30
CA LEU A 110 14.78 10.04 -5.07
C LEU A 110 15.82 10.78 -4.22
N ALA A 111 15.40 11.44 -3.13
CA ALA A 111 16.33 12.10 -2.21
C ALA A 111 17.26 11.10 -1.51
N ASP A 112 16.80 9.86 -1.32
CA ASP A 112 17.56 8.75 -0.74
C ASP A 112 18.23 7.87 -1.81
N GLY A 113 18.19 8.30 -3.07
CA GLY A 113 18.90 7.66 -4.18
C GLY A 113 20.42 7.82 -4.10
N ASP A 114 21.14 7.16 -5.01
CA ASP A 114 22.60 7.32 -5.16
C ASP A 114 22.99 8.80 -5.35
N PRO A 115 23.84 9.37 -4.47
CA PRO A 115 24.24 10.78 -4.55
C PRO A 115 25.06 11.13 -5.80
N THR A 116 25.66 10.15 -6.48
CA THR A 116 26.36 10.40 -7.77
C THR A 116 25.38 10.76 -8.89
N GLY A 117 24.10 10.40 -8.73
CA GLY A 117 23.07 10.54 -9.74
C GLY A 117 23.11 9.48 -10.85
N ALA A 118 24.05 8.52 -10.82
CA ALA A 118 24.21 7.51 -11.88
C ALA A 118 22.93 6.68 -12.10
N GLU A 119 22.29 6.26 -11.02
CA GLU A 119 21.08 5.43 -11.08
C GLU A 119 19.77 6.25 -11.03
N GLN A 120 19.80 7.57 -10.89
CA GLN A 120 18.59 8.38 -10.64
C GLN A 120 17.52 8.22 -11.72
N ALA A 121 17.91 8.22 -13.00
CA ALA A 121 16.94 8.10 -14.10
C ALA A 121 16.27 6.71 -14.11
N GLY A 122 17.05 5.65 -13.86
CA GLY A 122 16.56 4.30 -13.72
C GLY A 122 15.64 4.17 -12.52
N LEU A 123 16.07 4.68 -11.37
CA LEU A 123 15.30 4.66 -10.13
C LEU A 123 13.97 5.41 -10.25
N ALA A 124 13.97 6.60 -10.86
CA ALA A 124 12.76 7.37 -11.11
C ALA A 124 11.76 6.60 -11.98
N SER A 125 12.28 5.92 -13.02
CA SER A 125 11.47 5.04 -13.87
C SER A 125 10.90 3.87 -13.08
N ASP A 126 11.69 3.22 -12.23
CA ASP A 126 11.21 2.10 -11.43
C ASP A 126 10.12 2.55 -10.44
N ILE A 127 10.35 3.64 -9.68
CA ILE A 127 9.38 4.20 -8.71
C ILE A 127 8.06 4.55 -9.39
N ALA A 128 8.09 5.11 -10.60
CA ALA A 128 6.88 5.46 -11.34
C ALA A 128 5.97 4.25 -11.61
N THR A 129 6.49 3.02 -11.61
CA THR A 129 5.70 1.79 -11.76
C THR A 129 4.94 1.40 -10.49
N TYR A 130 5.33 1.91 -9.32
CA TYR A 130 4.70 1.63 -8.03
C TYR A 130 3.57 2.60 -7.69
N LEU A 131 3.61 3.81 -8.26
CA LEU A 131 2.64 4.85 -7.98
C LEU A 131 1.49 4.84 -9.00
N PRO A 132 0.26 5.21 -8.60
CA PRO A 132 -0.82 5.40 -9.55
C PRO A 132 -0.47 6.45 -10.60
N THR A 133 -0.91 6.23 -11.84
CA THR A 133 -0.83 7.27 -12.89
C THR A 133 -1.61 8.52 -12.47
N ARG A 134 -1.30 9.69 -13.06
CA ARG A 134 -2.03 10.94 -12.74
C ARG A 134 -3.55 10.81 -12.91
N GLU A 135 -4.00 10.10 -13.94
CA GLU A 135 -5.43 9.85 -14.17
C GLU A 135 -6.02 8.93 -13.09
N ALA A 136 -5.33 7.84 -12.74
CA ALA A 136 -5.76 6.96 -11.67
C ALA A 136 -5.81 7.70 -10.33
N TRP A 137 -4.82 8.54 -10.04
CA TRP A 137 -4.76 9.37 -8.85
C TRP A 137 -5.96 10.32 -8.74
N ALA A 138 -6.34 10.98 -9.85
CA ALA A 138 -7.51 11.85 -9.88
C ALA A 138 -8.83 11.10 -9.59
N LYS A 139 -8.94 9.85 -10.04
CA LYS A 139 -10.09 8.97 -9.72
C LYS A 139 -10.07 8.55 -8.25
N LEU A 140 -8.94 8.08 -7.74
CA LEU A 140 -8.77 7.64 -6.35
C LEU A 140 -9.02 8.79 -5.35
N ARG A 141 -8.64 10.02 -5.70
CA ARG A 141 -8.90 11.21 -4.88
C ARG A 141 -10.38 11.44 -4.60
N GLN A 142 -11.28 11.07 -5.52
CA GLN A 142 -12.74 11.19 -5.31
C GLN A 142 -13.22 10.33 -4.14
N TYR A 143 -12.45 9.29 -3.79
CA TYR A 143 -12.72 8.38 -2.69
C TYR A 143 -11.78 8.59 -1.50
N ALA A 144 -11.05 9.73 -1.45
CA ALA A 144 -10.05 10.01 -0.42
C ALA A 144 -9.12 8.81 -0.14
N THR A 145 -8.67 8.13 -1.20
CA THR A 145 -7.93 6.88 -1.04
C THR A 145 -6.56 7.12 -0.41
N THR A 146 -6.24 6.32 0.59
CA THR A 146 -4.91 6.18 1.19
C THR A 146 -4.36 4.78 0.93
N GLN A 147 -3.03 4.64 0.93
CA GLN A 147 -2.36 3.36 0.89
C GLN A 147 -1.29 3.28 1.98
N HIS A 148 -1.07 2.07 2.48
CA HIS A 148 0.09 1.71 3.28
C HIS A 148 0.48 0.25 3.01
N LEU A 149 1.61 -0.18 3.56
CA LEU A 149 2.14 -1.53 3.45
C LEU A 149 2.31 -2.14 4.84
N THR A 150 1.87 -3.38 5.00
CA THR A 150 2.32 -4.27 6.07
C THR A 150 3.40 -5.16 5.48
N ILE A 151 4.58 -5.20 6.09
CA ILE A 151 5.69 -6.05 5.64
C ILE A 151 5.59 -7.38 6.38
N ASP A 152 5.44 -8.46 5.61
CA ASP A 152 5.29 -9.82 6.12
C ASP A 152 6.66 -10.51 6.22
N ALA A 153 7.51 -10.31 5.23
CA ALA A 153 8.88 -10.81 5.22
C ALA A 153 9.83 -9.86 4.48
N GLN A 154 11.10 -9.92 4.87
CA GLN A 154 12.19 -9.19 4.24
C GLN A 154 13.45 -10.02 4.31
N PHE A 155 14.14 -10.19 3.18
CA PHE A 155 15.34 -11.04 3.10
C PHE A 155 16.18 -10.71 1.88
N VAL A 156 17.47 -11.08 1.92
CA VAL A 156 18.33 -11.07 0.73
C VAL A 156 17.93 -12.26 -0.16
N PRO A 157 17.50 -12.05 -1.42
CA PRO A 157 17.08 -13.14 -2.28
C PRO A 157 18.27 -14.04 -2.63
N LYS A 158 18.06 -15.36 -2.66
CA LYS A 158 19.13 -16.33 -2.94
C LYS A 158 19.83 -16.09 -4.28
N ALA A 159 19.11 -15.64 -5.31
CA ALA A 159 19.72 -15.30 -6.59
C ALA A 159 20.67 -14.10 -6.54
N TRP A 160 20.68 -13.31 -5.46
CA TRP A 160 21.69 -12.27 -5.26
C TRP A 160 23.11 -12.85 -5.22
N ASP A 161 23.31 -14.00 -4.56
CA ASP A 161 24.62 -14.67 -4.53
C ASP A 161 25.11 -15.02 -5.94
N THR A 162 24.19 -15.47 -6.80
CA THR A 162 24.46 -15.75 -8.22
C THR A 162 24.81 -14.47 -8.98
N ALA A 163 24.08 -13.38 -8.75
CA ALA A 163 24.35 -12.09 -9.38
C ALA A 163 25.74 -11.56 -9.00
N VAL A 164 26.13 -11.69 -7.72
CA VAL A 164 27.47 -11.33 -7.22
C VAL A 164 28.54 -12.20 -7.88
N ALA A 165 28.33 -13.52 -7.95
CA ALA A 165 29.30 -14.45 -8.56
C ALA A 165 29.50 -14.24 -10.07
N GLN A 166 28.48 -13.73 -10.76
CA GLN A 166 28.50 -13.46 -12.21
C GLN A 166 28.94 -12.05 -12.57
N ALA A 167 28.98 -11.14 -11.60
CA ALA A 167 29.37 -9.75 -11.81
C ALA A 167 30.83 -9.64 -12.25
N GLN A 168 31.08 -8.82 -13.26
CA GLN A 168 32.44 -8.45 -13.64
C GLN A 168 33.06 -7.54 -12.56
N PRO A 169 34.40 -7.52 -12.42
CA PRO A 169 35.07 -6.62 -11.50
C PRO A 169 34.63 -5.16 -11.70
N GLY A 170 34.16 -4.50 -10.63
CA GLY A 170 33.68 -3.12 -10.65
C GLY A 170 32.26 -2.92 -11.20
N GLN A 171 31.56 -3.99 -11.60
CA GLN A 171 30.16 -3.90 -12.05
C GLN A 171 29.19 -3.62 -10.89
N LEU A 172 29.47 -4.16 -9.70
CA LEU A 172 28.72 -3.89 -8.48
C LEU A 172 29.57 -3.03 -7.54
N PRO A 173 29.06 -1.88 -7.05
CA PRO A 173 29.73 -1.12 -6.01
C PRO A 173 29.96 -1.96 -4.74
N ALA A 174 31.02 -1.64 -4.00
CA ALA A 174 31.28 -2.29 -2.72
C ALA A 174 30.13 -1.99 -1.73
N GLY A 175 29.67 -2.99 -0.99
CA GLY A 175 28.53 -2.80 -0.09
C GLY A 175 27.17 -2.77 -0.78
N MET A 176 27.10 -3.08 -2.07
CA MET A 176 25.82 -3.30 -2.75
C MET A 176 25.18 -4.61 -2.29
N THR A 177 23.88 -4.58 -2.04
CA THR A 177 23.06 -5.73 -1.69
C THR A 177 21.66 -5.62 -2.30
N ALA A 178 20.89 -6.71 -2.24
CA ALA A 178 19.50 -6.73 -2.65
C ALA A 178 18.62 -7.20 -1.48
N TYR A 179 17.46 -6.56 -1.30
CA TYR A 179 16.44 -6.99 -0.35
C TYR A 179 15.11 -7.21 -1.06
N THR A 180 14.56 -8.40 -0.95
CA THR A 180 13.19 -8.71 -1.35
C THR A 180 12.26 -8.44 -0.18
N ILE A 181 11.19 -7.71 -0.47
CA ILE A 181 10.07 -7.43 0.42
C ILE A 181 8.89 -8.29 -0.03
N GLU A 182 8.30 -8.99 0.92
CA GLU A 182 6.97 -9.57 0.80
C GLU A 182 6.07 -8.86 1.79
N GLY A 183 4.89 -8.45 1.34
CA GLY A 183 3.98 -7.72 2.18
C GLY A 183 2.57 -7.68 1.63
N THR A 184 1.70 -7.01 2.38
CA THR A 184 0.31 -6.76 2.01
C THR A 184 0.10 -5.26 1.88
N ARG A 185 -0.24 -4.79 0.69
CA ARG A 185 -0.68 -3.40 0.49
C ARG A 185 -2.13 -3.28 0.91
N HIS A 186 -2.41 -2.27 1.73
CA HIS A 186 -3.76 -1.94 2.17
C HIS A 186 -4.16 -0.61 1.54
N ARG A 187 -5.37 -0.55 1.02
CA ARG A 187 -6.00 0.71 0.60
C ARG A 187 -7.27 0.93 1.38
N THR A 188 -7.48 2.16 1.80
CA THR A 188 -8.74 2.59 2.41
C THR A 188 -9.27 3.81 1.67
N GLY A 189 -10.57 4.00 1.66
CA GLY A 189 -11.22 5.15 1.05
C GLY A 189 -12.68 5.25 1.48
N LEU A 190 -13.42 6.15 0.84
CA LEU A 190 -14.82 6.43 1.10
C LEU A 190 -15.65 6.20 -0.16
N TRP A 191 -16.70 5.39 -0.09
CA TRP A 191 -17.70 5.22 -1.14
C TRP A 191 -19.07 5.63 -0.59
N ASN A 192 -19.72 6.65 -1.18
CA ASN A 192 -20.96 7.23 -0.64
C ASN A 192 -20.86 7.56 0.87
N ASN A 193 -19.74 8.14 1.30
CA ASN A 193 -19.40 8.43 2.70
C ASN A 193 -19.21 7.21 3.62
N GLU A 194 -19.29 5.99 3.10
CA GLU A 194 -19.02 4.76 3.85
C GLU A 194 -17.55 4.32 3.65
N PRO A 195 -16.83 3.93 4.71
CA PRO A 195 -15.49 3.39 4.59
C PRO A 195 -15.45 2.11 3.76
N VAL A 196 -14.49 2.03 2.84
CA VAL A 196 -14.17 0.82 2.07
C VAL A 196 -12.68 0.53 2.17
N ALA A 197 -12.33 -0.75 2.13
CA ALA A 197 -10.94 -1.19 2.18
C ALA A 197 -10.67 -2.32 1.18
N SER A 198 -9.43 -2.42 0.72
CA SER A 198 -8.95 -3.54 -0.08
C SER A 198 -7.52 -3.90 0.28
N GLU A 199 -7.18 -5.18 0.15
CA GLU A 199 -5.88 -5.72 0.50
C GLU A 199 -5.36 -6.56 -0.64
N HIS A 200 -4.07 -6.44 -0.94
CA HIS A 200 -3.43 -7.24 -1.97
C HIS A 200 -2.01 -7.60 -1.55
N PRO A 201 -1.58 -8.86 -1.72
CA PRO A 201 -0.18 -9.20 -1.54
C PRO A 201 0.67 -8.47 -2.59
N VAL A 202 1.88 -8.11 -2.20
CA VAL A 202 2.89 -7.52 -3.07
C VAL A 202 4.25 -8.13 -2.79
N THR A 203 5.06 -8.24 -3.83
CA THR A 203 6.47 -8.61 -3.67
C THR A 203 7.36 -7.84 -4.62
N PHE A 204 8.53 -7.42 -4.16
CA PHE A 204 9.48 -6.68 -4.98
C PHE A 204 10.89 -6.73 -4.37
N THR A 205 11.90 -6.44 -5.18
CA THR A 205 13.30 -6.38 -4.74
C THR A 205 13.85 -4.97 -4.88
N MET A 206 14.63 -4.56 -3.89
CA MET A 206 15.32 -3.29 -3.82
C MET A 206 16.81 -3.55 -3.93
N PHE A 207 17.51 -2.75 -4.74
CA PHE A 207 18.96 -2.78 -4.84
C PHE A 207 19.51 -1.56 -4.12
N ILE A 208 20.37 -1.79 -3.13
CA ILE A 208 20.81 -0.80 -2.15
C ILE A 208 22.33 -0.85 -2.07
N VAL A 209 22.98 0.29 -1.84
CA VAL A 209 24.41 0.37 -1.56
C VAL A 209 24.63 1.10 -0.24
N CYS A 210 25.50 0.56 0.61
CA CYS A 210 25.86 1.16 1.91
C CYS A 210 27.39 1.20 2.05
N GLY A 211 27.90 1.01 3.27
CA GLY A 211 29.33 0.87 3.53
C GLY A 211 29.94 -0.33 2.79
N PRO A 212 31.17 -0.21 2.27
CA PRO A 212 32.11 0.90 2.45
C PRO A 212 31.99 2.02 1.40
N THR A 213 31.06 1.95 0.44
CA THR A 213 30.94 3.00 -0.60
C THR A 213 30.40 4.30 -0.01
N TYR A 214 29.44 4.20 0.92
CA TYR A 214 28.83 5.34 1.61
C TYR A 214 28.68 5.04 3.12
N ASP A 215 28.67 6.09 3.95
CA ASP A 215 28.45 5.95 5.39
C ASP A 215 27.00 5.58 5.72
N THR A 216 26.05 5.96 4.87
CA THR A 216 24.63 5.58 4.94
C THR A 216 24.20 4.86 3.68
N CYS A 217 23.14 4.06 3.77
CA CYS A 217 22.57 3.36 2.64
C CYS A 217 21.85 4.31 1.66
N HIS A 218 21.95 3.98 0.39
CA HIS A 218 21.28 4.66 -0.72
C HIS A 218 20.57 3.65 -1.61
N LEU A 219 19.41 4.05 -2.13
CA LEU A 219 18.61 3.25 -3.06
C LEU A 219 19.17 3.39 -4.48
N LEU A 220 19.45 2.27 -5.13
CA LEU A 220 19.93 2.25 -6.52
C LEU A 220 18.76 2.02 -7.48
N ARG A 221 18.06 0.89 -7.33
CA ARG A 221 17.04 0.41 -8.27
C ARG A 221 15.94 -0.33 -7.53
N LEU A 222 14.78 -0.44 -8.16
CA LEU A 222 13.69 -1.32 -7.72
C LEU A 222 13.39 -2.32 -8.85
N SER A 223 13.10 -3.56 -8.51
CA SER A 223 12.48 -4.48 -9.47
C SER A 223 11.09 -3.97 -9.85
N GLN A 224 10.48 -4.57 -10.86
CA GLN A 224 9.06 -4.36 -11.09
C GLN A 224 8.25 -4.96 -9.93
N LEU A 225 7.14 -4.31 -9.57
CA LEU A 225 6.18 -4.83 -8.60
C LEU A 225 5.66 -6.22 -9.03
N ASP A 226 5.61 -7.13 -8.06
CA ASP A 226 5.22 -8.54 -8.20
C ASP A 226 6.16 -9.39 -9.08
N ASN A 227 7.34 -8.86 -9.40
CA ASN A 227 8.39 -9.53 -10.15
C ASN A 227 9.76 -9.35 -9.45
N PRO A 228 9.95 -9.96 -8.26
CA PRO A 228 11.17 -9.84 -7.48
C PRO A 228 12.30 -10.66 -8.10
N LEU A 229 13.53 -10.40 -7.66
CA LEU A 229 14.68 -11.25 -7.92
C LEU A 229 14.49 -12.60 -7.21
N ARG A 230 14.60 -13.71 -7.94
CA ARG A 230 14.36 -15.08 -7.46
C ARG A 230 15.54 -15.99 -7.72
#